data_AF-A0A209B5N0-F1
#
_entry.id   AF-A0A209B5N0-F1
#
_cell.length_a   1.000
_cell.length_b   1.000
_cell.length_c   1.000
_cell.angle_alpha   90.00
_cell.angle_beta   90.00
_cell.angle_gamma   90.00
#
_symmetry.space_group_name_H-M   'P 1'
#
loop_
_entity.id
_entity.type
_entity.pdbx_description
1 polymer ?
#
loop_
_entity_poly.entity_id
_entity_poly.type
_entity_poly.pdbx_seq_one_letter_code
_entity_poly.pdbx_strand_id
1 'polypeptide(L)' 'MQIIGRGFLARCLSQAFTDRFGEVTAIAAGVSSHSTVAPEEFAREARLVHEVLRECRQRHRTVLFYEQGPAGQR' A
#
# COMPACT_ATOMS: atom_id res chain seq x y z
N MET A 1 -7.33 -6.25 -9.52
CA MET A 1 -6.18 -5.55 -8.91
C MET A 1 -5.53 -6.46 -7.88
N GLN A 2 -4.19 -6.52 -7.81
CA GLN A 2 -3.51 -7.19 -6.68
C GLN A 2 -3.39 -6.22 -5.52
N ILE A 3 -3.86 -6.62 -4.34
CA ILE A 3 -3.86 -5.77 -3.14
C ILE A 3 -2.90 -6.40 -2.12
N ILE A 4 -1.89 -5.65 -1.72
CA ILE A 4 -0.93 -6.05 -0.69
C ILE A 4 -1.32 -5.36 0.61
N GLY A 5 -1.73 -6.14 1.61
CA GLY A 5 -2.21 -5.64 2.90
C GLY A 5 -3.60 -6.17 3.25
N ARG A 6 -4.02 -5.94 4.50
CA ARG A 6 -5.31 -6.42 5.03
C ARG A 6 -6.06 -5.35 5.84
N GLY A 7 -5.58 -4.10 5.79
CA GLY A 7 -6.16 -2.99 6.54
C GLY A 7 -7.44 -2.43 5.92
N PHE A 8 -7.90 -1.30 6.46
CA PHE A 8 -9.09 -0.59 5.98
C PHE A 8 -9.04 -0.32 4.47
N LEU A 9 -7.92 0.22 3.98
CA LEU A 9 -7.75 0.53 2.57
C LEU A 9 -7.83 -0.72 1.68
N ALA A 10 -7.26 -1.84 2.12
CA ALA A 10 -7.33 -3.10 1.36
C ALA A 10 -8.78 -3.56 1.17
N ARG A 11 -9.62 -3.43 2.20
CA ARG A 11 -11.06 -3.75 2.13
C ARG A 11 -11.82 -2.80 1.20
N CYS A 12 -11.55 -1.50 1.29
CA CYS A 12 -12.17 -0.51 0.40
C CYS A 12 -11.82 -0.80 -1.08
N LEU A 13 -10.55 -1.08 -1.36
CA LEU A 13 -10.09 -1.39 -2.71
C LEU A 13 -10.68 -2.70 -3.23
N SER A 14 -10.76 -3.75 -2.41
CA SER A 14 -11.35 -5.02 -2.84
C SER A 14 -12.82 -4.88 -3.20
N GLN A 15 -13.56 -4.04 -2.46
CA GLN A 15 -14.98 -3.79 -2.71
C GLN A 15 -15.22 -2.89 -3.92
N ALA A 16 -14.37 -1.86 -4.10
CA ALA A 16 -14.54 -0.89 -5.18
C ALA A 16 -14.07 -1.43 -6.55
N PHE A 17 -13.01 -2.25 -6.55
CA PHE A 17 -12.30 -2.60 -7.78
C PHE A 17 -12.30 -4.08 -8.15
N THR A 18 -12.81 -4.98 -7.29
CA THR A 18 -13.02 -6.42 -7.58
C THR A 18 -12.05 -7.00 -8.62
N ASP A 19 -12.54 -7.33 -9.83
CA ASP A 19 -11.78 -7.98 -10.91
C ASP A 19 -11.08 -6.98 -11.86
N ARG A 20 -11.27 -5.67 -11.64
CA ARG A 20 -10.75 -4.61 -12.52
C ARG A 20 -9.28 -4.35 -12.23
N PHE A 21 -8.55 -3.85 -13.23
CA PHE A 21 -7.13 -3.46 -13.14
C PHE A 21 -6.22 -4.62 -12.71
N GLY A 22 -6.22 -5.73 -13.46
CA GLY A 22 -5.40 -6.92 -13.17
C GLY A 22 -3.89 -6.62 -13.19
N GLU A 23 -3.49 -5.67 -14.01
CA GLU A 23 -2.13 -5.17 -14.19
C GLU A 23 -1.65 -4.26 -13.05
N VAL A 24 -2.55 -3.79 -12.16
CA VAL A 24 -2.22 -2.89 -11.05
C VAL A 24 -1.99 -3.67 -9.76
N THR A 25 -0.95 -3.28 -9.03
CA THR A 25 -0.66 -3.70 -7.66
C THR A 25 -0.81 -2.51 -6.72
N ALA A 26 -1.74 -2.56 -5.76
CA ALA A 26 -1.91 -1.56 -4.72
C ALA A 26 -1.24 -1.99 -3.42
N ILE A 27 -0.39 -1.12 -2.87
CA ILE A 27 0.23 -1.31 -1.55
C ILE A 27 -0.68 -0.65 -0.52
N ALA A 28 -1.52 -1.46 0.13
CA ALA A 28 -2.45 -1.06 1.19
C ALA A 28 -2.00 -1.56 2.58
N ALA A 29 -0.69 -1.70 2.76
CA ALA A 29 -0.02 -2.10 3.99
C ALA A 29 0.80 -0.92 4.51
N GLY A 30 0.11 0.13 4.97
CA GLY A 30 0.73 1.26 5.66
C GLY A 30 0.47 1.20 7.16
N VAL A 31 1.35 1.82 7.96
CA VAL A 31 1.13 1.95 9.41
C VAL A 31 -0.03 2.90 9.69
N SER A 32 -1.18 2.35 10.07
CA SER A 32 -2.35 3.13 10.48
C SER A 32 -2.30 3.40 11.99
N SER A 33 -1.34 4.19 12.48
CA SER A 33 -1.43 4.66 13.87
C SER A 33 -0.66 5.96 14.12
N HIS A 34 -1.38 6.97 14.62
CA HIS A 34 -0.84 8.25 15.08
C HIS A 34 -0.20 8.19 16.48
N SER A 35 -0.04 7.00 17.08
CA SER A 35 0.59 6.85 18.40
C SER A 35 1.74 5.85 18.32
N THR A 36 2.95 6.37 18.45
CA THR A 36 4.21 5.61 18.68
C THR A 36 4.47 4.48 17.67
N VAL A 37 4.68 4.82 16.40
CA VAL A 37 5.26 3.89 15.43
C VAL A 37 6.75 3.76 15.71
N ALA A 38 7.19 2.54 16.01
CA ALA A 38 8.60 2.25 16.24
C ALA A 38 9.37 2.34 14.90
N PRO A 39 10.63 2.82 14.87
CA PRO A 39 11.44 2.90 13.64
C PRO A 39 11.50 1.58 12.84
N GLU A 40 11.39 0.45 13.53
CA GLU A 40 11.37 -0.89 12.96
C GLU A 40 10.14 -1.14 12.08
N GLU A 41 8.99 -0.54 12.41
CA GLU A 41 7.77 -0.66 11.62
C GLU A 41 7.91 0.09 10.28
N PHE A 42 8.52 1.28 10.30
CA PHE A 42 8.87 2.01 9.09
C PHE A 42 9.90 1.25 8.24
N ALA A 43 10.92 0.66 8.86
CA ALA A 43 11.90 -0.15 8.14
C ALA A 43 11.26 -1.39 7.48
N ARG A 44 10.31 -2.03 8.16
CA ARG A 44 9.53 -3.14 7.61
C ARG A 44 8.67 -2.71 6.43
N GLU A 45 8.01 -1.56 6.54
CA GLU A 45 7.21 -0.99 5.44
C GLU A 45 8.08 -0.65 4.24
N ALA A 46 9.21 0.03 4.44
CA ALA A 46 10.15 0.36 3.37
C ALA A 46 10.64 -0.89 2.63
N ARG A 47 11.00 -1.95 3.37
CA ARG A 47 11.39 -3.25 2.77
C ARG A 47 10.27 -3.83 1.91
N LEU A 48 9.02 -3.82 2.40
CA LEU A 48 7.86 -4.31 1.65
C LEU A 48 7.65 -3.51 0.36
N VAL A 49 7.73 -2.17 0.43
CA VAL A 49 7.58 -1.30 -0.74
C VAL A 49 8.64 -1.62 -1.79
N HIS A 50 9.91 -1.72 -1.40
CA HIS A 50 10.99 -2.04 -2.32
C HIS A 50 10.85 -3.43 -2.95
N GLU A 51 10.38 -4.42 -2.18
CA GLU A 51 10.11 -5.76 -2.70
C GLU A 51 9.02 -5.75 -3.77
N VAL A 52 7.88 -5.10 -3.48
CA VAL A 52 6.75 -4.98 -4.43
C VAL A 52 7.16 -4.21 -5.67
N LEU A 53 7.92 -3.12 -5.55
CA LEU A 53 8.44 -2.36 -6.69
C LEU A 53 9.32 -3.24 -7.59
N ARG A 54 10.21 -4.05 -6.99
CA ARG A 54 11.08 -4.96 -7.73
C ARG A 54 10.27 -6.01 -8.49
N GLU A 55 9.29 -6.63 -7.85
CA GLU A 55 8.41 -7.63 -8.47
C GLU A 55 7.57 -7.01 -9.60
N CYS A 56 6.97 -5.84 -9.36
CA CYS A 56 6.13 -5.18 -10.36
C CYS A 56 6.95 -4.73 -11.57
N ARG A 57 8.20 -4.29 -11.36
CA ARG A 57 9.12 -3.98 -12.46
C ARG A 57 9.41 -5.20 -13.33
N GLN A 58 9.63 -6.37 -12.73
CA GLN A 58 9.86 -7.62 -13.48
C GLN A 58 8.62 -8.08 -14.26
N ARG A 59 7.43 -7.80 -13.74
CA ARG A 59 6.15 -8.23 -14.33
C ARG A 59 5.46 -7.14 -15.17
N HIS A 60 6.11 -6.00 -15.41
CA HIS A 60 5.55 -4.86 -16.12
C HIS A 60 4.19 -4.38 -15.56
N ARG A 61 4.09 -4.29 -14.23
CA ARG A 61 2.88 -3.90 -13.51
C ARG A 61 2.96 -2.48 -12.99
N THR A 62 1.82 -1.80 -12.99
CA THR A 62 1.68 -0.48 -12.39
C THR A 62 1.53 -0.62 -10.88
N VAL A 63 2.30 0.17 -10.13
CA VAL A 63 2.21 0.22 -8.67
C VAL A 63 1.40 1.44 -8.24
N LEU A 64 0.42 1.22 -7.38
CA LEU A 64 -0.33 2.26 -6.69
C LEU A 64 0.12 2.30 -5.22
N PHE A 65 0.77 3.40 -4.85
CA PHE A 65 1.29 3.65 -3.51
C PHE A 65 0.56 4.84 -2.88
N TYR A 66 0.26 4.73 -1.59
CA TYR A 66 -0.49 5.74 -0.85
C TYR A 66 0.43 6.39 0.17
N GLU A 67 0.57 7.70 0.06
CA GLU A 67 1.27 8.54 1.03
C GLU A 67 0.23 9.20 1.95
N GLN A 68 0.54 9.31 3.23
CA GLN A 68 -0.28 10.08 4.17
C GLN A 68 0.36 11.47 4.37
N GLY A 69 -0.32 12.51 3.87
CA GLY A 69 0.04 13.89 4.15
C GLY A 69 -0.48 14.37 5.52
N PRO A 70 0.02 15.49 6.06
CA PRO A 70 -0.52 16.07 7.28
C PRO A 70 -2.02 16.33 7.10
N ALA A 71 -2.83 15.94 8.08
CA ALA A 71 -4.24 16.29 8.10
C ALA A 71 -4.35 17.82 8.13
N GLY A 72 -4.86 18.42 7.05
CA GLY A 72 -5.07 19.87 7.00
C GLY A 72 -5.92 20.30 8.18
N GLN A 73 -5.40 21.19 9.02
CA GLN A 73 -6.17 21.85 10.06
C GLN A 73 -7.29 22.64 9.37
N ARG A 74 -8.54 22.24 9.61
CA ARG A 74 -9.73 22.99 9.21
C ARG A 74 -10.03 24.05 10.25
#